data_AF-A0AAE1NIW6-F1
#
_entry.id   AF-A0AAE1NIW6-F1
#
_cell.length_a   1.000
_cell.length_b   1.000
_cell.length_c   1.000
_cell.angle_alpha   90.00
_cell.angle_beta   90.00
_cell.angle_gamma   90.00
#
_symmetry.space_group_name_H-M   'P 1'
#
loop_
_entity.id
_entity.type
_entity.pdbx_description
1 polymer ?
#
loop_
_entity_poly.entity_id
_entity_poly.type
_entity_poly.pdbx_seq_one_letter_code
_entity_poly.pdbx_strand_id
1 'polypeptide(L)'
;MTNEEVRRLESTRRRGLKDENAFSGLHIQNSDFLNDINGRSPCVRCGKSRKYFCYTCYIPLPIIADKIPTVKLPFQIDILKHPKEIDGKSTAVHAALMAPDHVNIYTYPNFPDYSTQHGITPHNMGLYSSFRTRRPYNPKTYTPISNPNTH
;
A
#
# COMPACT_ATOMS: atom_id res chain seq x y z
N MET A 1 9.65 -43.92 -4.45
CA MET A 1 8.68 -43.01 -5.07
C MET A 1 8.89 -43.03 -6.57
N THR A 2 7.89 -43.47 -7.32
CA THR A 2 7.95 -43.49 -8.79
C THR A 2 7.73 -42.08 -9.34
N ASN A 3 8.20 -41.83 -10.57
CA ASN A 3 7.95 -40.56 -11.27
C ASN A 3 6.46 -40.26 -11.44
N GLU A 4 5.62 -41.29 -11.40
CA GLU A 4 4.17 -41.20 -11.50
C GLU A 4 3.54 -40.72 -10.18
N GLU A 5 4.05 -41.18 -9.03
CA GLU A 5 3.63 -40.70 -7.70
C GLU A 5 4.02 -39.24 -7.47
N VAL A 6 5.22 -38.84 -7.92
CA VAL A 6 5.67 -37.44 -7.88
C VAL A 6 4.74 -36.55 -8.72
N ARG A 7 4.37 -36.97 -9.93
CA ARG A 7 3.41 -36.24 -10.79
C ARG A 7 2.02 -36.15 -10.17
N ARG A 8 1.57 -37.18 -9.44
CA ARG A 8 0.28 -37.19 -8.74
C ARG A 8 0.26 -36.28 -7.51
N LEU A 9 1.38 -36.20 -6.79
CA LEU A 9 1.58 -35.27 -5.67
C LEU A 9 1.70 -33.82 -6.16
N GLU A 10 2.39 -33.59 -7.27
CA GLU A 10 2.46 -32.27 -7.91
C GLU A 10 1.11 -31.83 -8.49
N SER A 11 0.33 -32.75 -9.09
CA SER A 11 -1.00 -32.44 -9.61
C SER A 11 -2.00 -32.15 -8.50
N THR A 12 -1.92 -32.83 -7.35
CA THR A 12 -2.74 -32.54 -6.17
C THR A 12 -2.33 -31.24 -5.48
N ARG A 13 -1.03 -30.89 -5.46
CA ARG A 13 -0.53 -29.59 -4.98
C ARG A 13 -0.90 -28.42 -5.89
N ARG A 14 -1.22 -28.70 -7.17
CA ARG A 14 -1.79 -27.77 -8.17
C ARG A 14 -3.30 -27.88 -8.34
N ARG A 15 -4.05 -28.52 -7.44
CA ARG A 15 -5.50 -28.31 -7.38
C ARG A 15 -5.77 -26.95 -6.73
N GLY A 16 -5.46 -25.89 -7.49
CA GLY A 16 -6.08 -24.59 -7.25
C GLY A 16 -7.59 -24.77 -7.29
N LEU A 17 -8.28 -24.13 -6.36
CA LEU A 17 -9.73 -24.13 -6.28
C LEU A 17 -10.29 -23.91 -7.69
N LYS A 18 -10.93 -24.93 -8.26
CA LYS A 18 -11.84 -24.76 -9.40
C LYS A 18 -13.16 -24.25 -8.82
N ASP A 19 -13.13 -23.07 -8.22
CA ASP A 19 -14.36 -22.34 -7.97
C ASP A 19 -14.77 -21.71 -9.31
N GLU A 20 -15.95 -22.09 -9.79
CA GLU A 20 -16.56 -21.58 -11.04
C GLU A 20 -16.72 -20.05 -11.02
N ASN A 21 -16.59 -19.40 -9.85
CA ASN A 21 -16.35 -17.97 -9.74
C ASN A 21 -15.56 -17.64 -8.46
N ALA A 22 -14.33 -17.18 -8.60
CA ALA A 22 -13.44 -16.78 -7.50
C ALA A 22 -13.98 -15.61 -6.65
N PHE A 23 -15.03 -14.94 -7.11
CA PHE A 23 -15.69 -13.83 -6.41
C PHE A 23 -17.05 -14.20 -5.81
N SER A 24 -17.43 -15.49 -5.85
CA SER A 24 -18.66 -15.95 -5.21
C SER A 24 -18.65 -15.61 -3.70
N GLY A 25 -19.71 -14.94 -3.24
CA GLY A 25 -19.84 -14.49 -1.85
C GLY A 25 -19.27 -13.09 -1.53
N LEU A 26 -18.66 -12.40 -2.49
CA LEU A 26 -18.23 -11.01 -2.30
C LEU A 26 -19.33 -10.02 -2.72
N HIS A 27 -19.61 -9.04 -1.85
CA HIS A 27 -20.49 -7.91 -2.17
C HIS A 27 -19.74 -6.84 -2.97
N ILE A 28 -19.56 -7.10 -4.27
CA ILE A 28 -18.90 -6.17 -5.19
C ILE A 28 -19.93 -5.15 -5.69
N GLN A 29 -19.67 -3.86 -5.43
CA GLN A 29 -20.53 -2.77 -5.92
C GLN A 29 -20.36 -2.53 -7.42
N ASN A 30 -21.40 -1.96 -8.05
CA ASN A 30 -21.36 -1.55 -9.45
C ASN A 30 -20.28 -0.46 -9.67
N SER A 31 -19.48 -0.63 -10.71
CA SER A 31 -18.38 0.28 -11.07
C SER A 31 -18.58 0.99 -12.42
N ASP A 32 -19.79 0.96 -12.98
CA ASP A 32 -20.04 1.47 -14.34
C ASP A 32 -19.79 2.98 -14.44
N PHE A 33 -19.99 3.71 -13.33
CA PHE A 33 -19.68 5.14 -13.23
C PHE A 33 -18.22 5.48 -13.57
N LEU A 34 -17.28 4.51 -13.48
CA LEU A 34 -15.90 4.71 -13.89
C LEU A 34 -15.74 4.89 -15.40
N ASN A 35 -16.67 4.34 -16.19
CA ASN A 35 -16.66 4.44 -17.64
C ASN A 35 -17.09 5.84 -18.11
N ASP A 36 -17.93 6.52 -17.33
CA ASP A 36 -18.39 7.88 -17.62
C ASP A 36 -17.30 8.94 -17.37
N ILE A 37 -16.27 8.59 -16.60
CA ILE A 37 -15.15 9.47 -16.28
C ILE A 37 -14.18 9.53 -17.48
N ASN A 38 -14.44 10.51 -18.34
CA ASN A 38 -13.64 10.80 -19.52
C ASN A 38 -12.50 11.78 -19.21
N GLY A 39 -11.28 11.38 -19.52
CA GLY A 39 -10.09 12.25 -19.45
C GLY A 39 -9.45 12.34 -18.07
N ARG A 40 -8.73 13.45 -17.83
CA ARG A 40 -7.97 13.72 -16.61
C ARG A 40 -8.32 15.10 -16.07
N SER A 41 -8.33 15.26 -14.76
CA SER A 41 -8.57 16.53 -14.07
C SER A 41 -7.38 16.91 -13.18
N PRO A 42 -7.18 18.20 -12.88
CA PRO A 42 -6.10 18.64 -12.02
C PRO A 42 -6.38 18.27 -10.55
N CYS A 43 -5.35 17.82 -9.84
CA CYS A 43 -5.40 17.64 -8.39
C CYS A 43 -5.62 18.98 -7.68
N VAL A 44 -6.60 19.04 -6.77
CA VAL A 44 -6.91 20.25 -5.99
C VAL A 44 -5.76 20.73 -5.10
N ARG A 45 -4.83 19.83 -4.72
CA ARG A 45 -3.68 20.16 -3.86
C ARG A 45 -2.42 20.54 -4.64
N CYS A 46 -2.10 19.86 -5.73
CA CYS A 46 -0.82 20.03 -6.44
C CYS A 46 -0.95 20.41 -7.91
N GLY A 47 -2.17 20.57 -8.44
CA GLY A 47 -2.45 20.95 -9.83
C GLY A 47 -2.13 19.87 -10.88
N LYS A 48 -1.40 18.80 -10.53
CA LYS A 48 -1.01 17.76 -11.50
C LYS A 48 -2.24 17.04 -12.06
N SER A 49 -2.24 16.82 -13.38
CA SER A 49 -3.31 16.12 -14.10
C SER A 49 -3.35 14.62 -13.76
N ARG A 50 -4.51 14.12 -13.31
CA ARG A 50 -4.75 12.75 -12.82
C ARG A 50 -6.13 12.27 -13.29
N LYS A 51 -6.37 10.95 -13.32
CA LYS A 51 -7.68 10.41 -13.75
C LYS A 51 -8.67 10.24 -12.60
N TYR A 52 -8.28 9.53 -11.54
CA TYR A 52 -9.17 9.20 -10.41
C TYR A 52 -8.68 9.78 -9.09
N PHE A 53 -7.39 9.68 -8.80
CA PHE A 53 -6.80 10.15 -7.56
C PHE A 53 -5.37 10.64 -7.79
N CYS A 54 -4.86 11.42 -6.85
CA CYS A 54 -3.50 11.90 -6.91
C CYS A 54 -2.56 10.96 -6.14
N TYR A 55 -1.72 10.24 -6.87
CA TYR A 55 -0.70 9.36 -6.29
C TYR A 55 0.45 10.09 -5.57
N THR A 56 0.49 11.42 -5.61
CA THR A 56 1.48 12.24 -4.86
C THR A 56 0.86 12.86 -3.61
N CYS A 57 -0.40 13.28 -3.68
CA CYS A 57 -1.09 13.93 -2.55
C CYS A 57 -1.94 12.96 -1.74
N TYR A 58 -2.13 11.74 -2.24
CA TYR A 58 -2.92 10.67 -1.63
C TYR A 58 -4.37 11.07 -1.36
N ILE A 59 -4.96 11.83 -2.28
CA ILE A 59 -6.36 12.28 -2.19
C ILE A 59 -7.14 11.89 -3.44
N PRO A 60 -8.45 11.61 -3.31
CA PRO A 60 -9.31 11.42 -4.45
C PRO A 60 -9.49 12.74 -5.22
N LEU A 61 -9.73 12.65 -6.52
CA LEU A 61 -10.15 13.81 -7.30
C LEU A 61 -11.63 14.10 -7.02
N PRO A 62 -12.08 15.37 -7.13
CA PRO A 62 -13.47 15.75 -6.84
C PRO A 62 -14.51 14.92 -7.60
N ILE A 63 -14.20 14.52 -8.85
CA ILE A 63 -15.10 13.74 -9.71
C ILE A 63 -15.48 12.36 -9.16
N ILE A 64 -14.65 11.78 -8.28
CA ILE A 64 -14.84 10.43 -7.74
C ILE A 64 -14.87 10.38 -6.22
N ALA A 65 -14.60 11.50 -5.53
CA ALA A 65 -14.48 11.54 -4.08
C ALA A 65 -15.72 10.95 -3.38
N ASP A 66 -16.92 11.30 -3.84
CA ASP A 66 -18.19 10.83 -3.25
C ASP A 66 -18.53 9.37 -3.59
N LYS A 67 -17.77 8.74 -4.48
CA LYS A 67 -17.96 7.34 -4.90
C LYS A 67 -17.00 6.38 -4.21
N ILE A 68 -15.96 6.89 -3.55
CA ILE A 68 -14.97 6.07 -2.86
C ILE A 68 -15.48 5.74 -1.45
N PRO A 69 -15.59 4.46 -1.07
CA PRO A 69 -16.03 4.09 0.26
C PRO A 69 -15.01 4.53 1.30
N THR A 70 -15.50 5.11 2.39
CA THR A 70 -14.68 5.41 3.57
C THR A 70 -14.82 4.29 4.60
N VAL A 71 -13.70 3.75 5.05
CA VAL A 71 -13.65 2.69 6.06
C VAL A 71 -12.89 3.18 7.30
N LYS A 72 -13.38 2.78 8.48
CA LYS A 72 -12.68 3.01 9.75
C LYS A 72 -11.87 1.77 10.08
N LEU A 73 -10.58 1.96 10.34
CA LEU A 73 -9.68 0.87 10.69
C LEU A 73 -9.57 0.76 12.22
N PRO A 74 -9.41 -0.44 12.78
CA PRO A 74 -9.22 -0.63 14.21
C PRO A 74 -7.83 -0.20 14.72
N PHE A 75 -6.95 0.28 13.83
CA PHE A 75 -5.60 0.74 14.14
C PHE A 75 -5.14 1.81 13.14
N GLN A 76 -4.12 2.57 13.54
CA GLN A 76 -3.42 3.52 12.69
C GLN A 76 -2.35 2.80 11.83
N ILE A 77 -2.21 3.18 10.58
CA ILE A 77 -1.25 2.62 9.63
C ILE A 77 -0.37 3.75 9.10
N ASP A 78 0.93 3.63 9.33
CA ASP A 78 1.91 4.51 8.71
C ASP A 78 2.73 3.72 7.68
N ILE A 79 2.63 4.12 6.41
CA ILE A 79 3.31 3.47 5.30
C ILE A 79 4.57 4.26 4.97
N LEU A 80 5.74 3.65 5.14
CA LEU A 80 7.02 4.24 4.77
C LEU A 80 7.42 3.80 3.36
N LYS A 81 7.44 4.74 2.41
CA LYS A 81 7.90 4.51 1.04
C LYS A 81 9.34 4.97 0.84
N HIS A 82 10.02 4.35 -0.12
CA HIS A 82 11.34 4.79 -0.57
C HIS A 82 11.21 5.89 -1.65
N PRO A 83 12.10 6.91 -1.69
CA PRO A 83 12.05 7.98 -2.71
C PRO A 83 12.09 7.50 -4.17
N LYS A 84 12.68 6.32 -4.41
CA LYS A 84 12.80 5.71 -5.74
C LYS A 84 11.60 4.82 -6.10
N GLU A 85 10.62 4.66 -5.22
CA GLU A 85 9.38 3.95 -5.54
C GLU A 85 8.54 4.78 -6.52
N ILE A 86 7.94 4.12 -7.52
CA ILE A 86 7.14 4.79 -8.54
C ILE A 86 5.72 4.97 -8.00
N ASP A 87 5.34 6.21 -7.69
CA ASP A 87 4.02 6.57 -7.13
C ASP A 87 2.83 5.96 -7.89
N GLY A 88 2.92 5.86 -9.23
CA GLY A 88 1.83 5.33 -10.07
C GLY A 88 1.64 3.81 -10.01
N LYS A 89 2.52 3.07 -9.32
CA LYS A 89 2.44 1.60 -9.16
C LYS A 89 2.18 1.16 -7.72
N SER A 90 2.20 2.09 -6.77
CA SER A 90 2.06 1.77 -5.36
C SER A 90 0.59 1.50 -5.01
N THR A 91 0.31 0.30 -4.51
CA THR A 91 -1.04 -0.06 -4.04
C THR A 91 -1.38 0.58 -2.70
N ALA A 92 -0.37 1.05 -1.95
CA ALA A 92 -0.50 1.72 -0.66
C ALA A 92 -1.43 2.94 -0.70
N VAL A 93 -1.46 3.65 -1.83
CA VAL A 93 -2.31 4.84 -2.00
C VAL A 93 -3.78 4.51 -1.80
N HIS A 94 -4.24 3.32 -2.20
CA HIS A 94 -5.65 2.94 -2.02
C HIS A 94 -6.06 2.86 -0.56
N ALA A 95 -5.14 2.45 0.34
CA ALA A 95 -5.42 2.44 1.77
C ALA A 95 -5.67 3.87 2.29
N ALA A 96 -4.84 4.83 1.88
CA ALA A 96 -5.01 6.25 2.22
C ALA A 96 -6.30 6.86 1.63
N LEU A 97 -6.73 6.40 0.44
CA LEU A 97 -7.99 6.86 -0.15
C LEU A 97 -9.22 6.33 0.59
N MET A 98 -9.20 5.07 1.03
CA MET A 98 -10.33 4.44 1.71
C MET A 98 -10.39 4.78 3.19
N ALA A 99 -9.25 4.98 3.86
CA ALA A 99 -9.17 5.23 5.29
C ALA A 99 -8.30 6.46 5.60
N PRO A 100 -8.67 7.67 5.11
CA PRO A 100 -7.86 8.87 5.21
C PRO A 100 -7.55 9.29 6.66
N ASP A 101 -8.42 8.94 7.62
CA ASP A 101 -8.24 9.27 9.03
C ASP A 101 -7.31 8.29 9.78
N HIS A 102 -6.96 7.17 9.15
CA HIS A 102 -6.22 6.08 9.79
C HIS A 102 -4.94 5.68 9.05
N VAL A 103 -4.67 6.26 7.88
CA VAL A 103 -3.55 5.85 7.02
C VAL A 103 -2.74 7.05 6.58
N ASN A 104 -1.47 7.10 6.96
CA ASN A 104 -0.51 8.08 6.48
C ASN A 104 0.55 7.43 5.60
N ILE A 105 1.03 8.17 4.60
CA ILE A 105 2.12 7.71 3.72
C ILE A 105 3.28 8.70 3.81
N TYR A 106 4.42 8.21 4.26
CA TYR A 106 5.65 8.98 4.44
C TYR A 106 6.71 8.56 3.44
N THR A 107 7.56 9.50 3.03
CA THR A 107 8.70 9.22 2.15
C THR A 107 9.97 9.29 2.97
N TYR A 108 10.73 8.20 3.03
CA TYR A 108 12.02 8.20 3.71
C TYR A 108 12.94 9.31 3.17
N PRO A 109 13.68 10.06 4.01
CA PRO A 109 13.79 9.92 5.46
C PRO A 109 12.75 10.74 6.25
N ASN A 110 11.80 11.40 5.59
CA ASN A 110 10.84 12.27 6.25
C ASN A 110 9.60 11.49 6.74
N PHE A 111 9.64 11.05 8.00
CA PHE A 111 8.55 10.38 8.71
C PHE A 111 8.59 10.72 10.21
N PRO A 112 7.49 10.54 10.97
CA PRO A 112 7.45 10.80 12.41
C PRO A 112 8.45 9.96 13.21
N ASP A 113 8.94 10.50 14.33
CA ASP A 113 9.74 9.71 15.25
C ASP A 113 8.85 8.78 16.09
N TYR A 114 9.03 7.47 15.92
CA TYR A 114 8.30 6.43 16.64
C TYR A 114 9.03 5.94 17.90
N SER A 115 10.21 6.49 18.23
CA SER A 115 11.05 6.03 19.35
C SER A 115 10.38 6.15 20.72
N THR A 116 9.42 7.07 20.87
CA THR A 116 8.76 7.41 22.15
C THR A 116 7.36 6.82 22.32
N GLN A 117 6.82 6.13 21.31
CA GLN A 117 5.46 5.58 21.38
C GLN A 117 5.44 4.24 22.13
N HIS A 118 4.81 4.23 23.31
CA HIS A 118 4.57 3.02 24.10
C HIS A 118 3.69 2.03 23.32
N GLY A 119 4.20 0.83 23.05
CA GLY A 119 3.49 -0.23 22.30
C GLY A 119 4.04 -0.52 20.91
N ILE A 120 4.98 0.28 20.39
CA ILE A 120 5.76 -0.06 19.20
C ILE A 120 6.89 -1.00 19.62
N THR A 121 6.55 -2.28 19.75
CA THR A 121 7.58 -3.33 19.78
C THR A 121 8.03 -3.61 18.34
N PRO A 122 9.27 -4.10 18.12
CA PRO A 122 9.74 -4.49 16.79
C PRO A 122 8.80 -5.46 16.04
N HIS A 123 7.92 -6.15 16.76
CA HIS A 123 6.91 -7.07 16.22
C HIS A 123 5.71 -6.38 15.56
N ASN A 124 5.42 -5.11 15.88
CA ASN A 124 4.31 -4.35 15.30
C ASN A 124 4.72 -3.50 14.09
N MET A 125 6.02 -3.40 13.81
CA MET A 125 6.55 -2.71 12.63
C MET A 125 6.76 -3.69 11.48
N GLY A 126 5.69 -3.92 10.71
CA GLY A 126 5.74 -4.72 9.49
C GLY A 126 6.39 -3.94 8.34
N LEU A 127 7.67 -4.17 8.07
CA LEU A 127 8.31 -3.68 6.84
C LEU A 127 7.81 -4.50 5.64
N TYR A 128 6.76 -4.03 4.97
CA TYR A 128 6.32 -4.61 3.71
C TYR A 128 7.19 -4.08 2.57
N SER A 129 8.26 -4.83 2.24
CA SER A 129 8.99 -4.60 0.99
C SER A 129 8.11 -5.07 -0.16
N SER A 130 7.61 -4.15 -0.98
CA SER A 130 7.06 -4.52 -2.29
C SER A 130 8.19 -5.11 -3.18
N PHE A 131 8.29 -6.44 -3.09
CA PHE A 131 8.82 -7.44 -4.03
C PHE A 131 10.35 -7.60 -4.29
N ARG A 132 10.85 -8.75 -3.77
CA ARG A 132 12.02 -9.61 -4.08
C ARG A 132 13.45 -9.23 -3.60
N THR A 133 13.87 -10.00 -2.57
CA THR A 133 15.19 -10.49 -2.11
C THR A 133 16.45 -10.08 -2.91
N ARG A 134 17.62 -9.72 -2.36
CA ARG A 134 18.34 -10.21 -1.16
C ARG A 134 19.33 -9.14 -0.67
N ARG A 135 19.32 -8.83 0.63
CA ARG A 135 20.48 -8.82 1.55
C ARG A 135 19.91 -8.85 2.98
N PRO A 136 20.50 -9.61 3.93
CA PRO A 136 20.11 -9.48 5.33
C PRO A 136 20.37 -8.05 5.79
N TYR A 137 19.38 -7.47 6.46
CA TYR A 137 19.50 -6.22 7.20
C TYR A 137 20.64 -6.36 8.22
N ASN A 138 21.67 -5.51 8.12
CA ASN A 138 22.78 -5.47 9.08
C ASN A 138 22.60 -4.25 10.01
N PRO A 139 22.23 -4.45 11.29
CA PRO A 139 21.98 -3.36 12.23
C PRO A 139 23.23 -2.55 12.64
N LYS A 140 24.44 -2.90 12.18
CA LYS A 140 25.70 -2.26 12.61
C LYS A 140 26.06 -0.94 11.90
N THR A 141 25.23 -0.41 11.00
CA THR A 141 25.58 0.82 10.24
C THR A 141 24.75 2.05 10.60
N TYR A 142 24.00 2.03 11.70
CA TYR A 142 23.32 3.24 12.19
C TYR A 142 24.31 4.08 13.01
N THR A 143 24.94 5.06 12.37
CA THR A 143 25.52 6.22 13.06
C THR A 143 24.52 7.36 12.99
N PRO A 144 24.01 7.87 14.13
CA PRO A 144 23.21 9.09 14.15
C PRO A 144 24.04 10.23 13.54
N ILE A 145 23.49 10.94 12.56
CA ILE A 145 24.09 12.18 12.08
C ILE A 145 23.86 13.21 13.20
N SER A 146 24.92 13.56 13.93
CA SER A 146 24.89 14.69 14.86
C SER A 146 24.66 15.97 14.06
N ASN A 147 23.53 16.64 14.32
CA ASN A 147 23.18 17.91 13.69
C ASN A 147 24.09 19.03 14.25
N PRO A 148 24.93 19.68 13.44
CA PRO A 148 25.92 20.64 13.93
C PRO A 148 25.38 22.04 14.23
N ASN A 149 24.06 22.26 14.30
CA ASN A 149 23.47 23.58 14.53
C ASN A 149 22.60 23.63 15.80
N THR A 150 23.23 23.42 16.94
CA THR A 150 22.74 23.93 18.24
C THR A 150 23.80 24.86 18.81
N HIS A 151 23.60 26.16 18.59
CA HIS A 151 24.18 27.24 19.37
C HIS A 151 23.06 27.96 20.11
#